data_AF-A0A0Q0GJX1-F1
#
_entry.id   AF-A0A0Q0GJX1-F1
#
_cell.length_a   1.000
_cell.length_b   1.000
_cell.length_c   1.000
_cell.angle_alpha   90.00
_cell.angle_beta   90.00
_cell.angle_gamma   90.00
#
_symmetry.space_group_name_H-M   'P 1'
#
loop_
_entity.id
_entity.type
_entity.pdbx_description
1 polymer ?
#
loop_
_entity_poly.entity_id
_entity_poly.type
_entity_poly.pdbx_seq_one_letter_code
_entity_poly.pdbx_strand_id
1 'polypeptide(L)'
;MSWTCENCNTVIDDGFQVCWNCNCEKGQPAPVASPNKASIDCIRCKSSLTFICTKSFHEGTRWGVLGELGELFVNKEDFDMFACKSCGKVEFFIAGFNHKNNEI
;
A
#
# COMPACT_ATOMS: atom_id res chain seq x y z
N MET A 1 10.90 -20.08 -16.24
CA MET A 1 10.14 -19.24 -17.18
C MET A 1 10.02 -17.85 -16.51
N SER A 2 9.55 -16.82 -17.19
CA SER A 2 9.44 -15.46 -16.64
C SER A 2 8.06 -14.90 -16.93
N TRP A 3 7.57 -14.00 -16.08
CA TRP A 3 6.31 -13.30 -16.29
C TRP A 3 6.52 -11.79 -16.36
N THR A 4 5.65 -11.11 -17.12
CA THR A 4 5.66 -9.65 -17.23
C THR A 4 4.57 -9.09 -16.32
N CYS A 5 4.94 -8.16 -15.45
CA CYS A 5 3.98 -7.49 -14.60
C CYS A 5 3.03 -6.61 -15.41
N GLU A 6 1.73 -6.86 -15.33
CA GLU A 6 0.70 -6.13 -16.06
C GLU A 6 0.51 -4.68 -15.56
N ASN A 7 1.02 -4.35 -14.37
CA ASN A 7 0.95 -3.00 -13.82
C ASN A 7 2.10 -2.08 -14.28
N CYS A 8 3.33 -2.59 -14.31
CA CYS A 8 4.53 -1.77 -14.56
C CYS A 8 5.44 -2.28 -15.69
N ASN A 9 5.01 -3.31 -16.42
CA ASN A 9 5.72 -3.93 -17.55
C ASN A 9 7.13 -4.47 -17.22
N THR A 10 7.44 -4.67 -15.94
CA THR A 10 8.73 -5.25 -15.52
C THR A 10 8.72 -6.76 -15.71
N VAL A 11 9.83 -7.31 -16.26
CA VAL A 11 10.04 -8.75 -16.40
C VAL A 11 10.54 -9.33 -15.09
N ILE A 12 9.89 -10.40 -14.62
CA ILE A 12 10.11 -11.02 -13.32
C ILE A 12 10.34 -12.51 -13.52
N ASP A 13 11.28 -13.06 -12.74
CA ASP A 13 11.54 -14.49 -12.71
C ASP A 13 10.35 -15.25 -12.06
N ASP A 14 10.02 -16.44 -12.56
CA ASP A 14 8.89 -17.22 -12.05
C ASP A 14 9.02 -17.68 -10.60
N GLY A 15 10.20 -17.60 -10.00
CA GLY A 15 10.39 -17.80 -8.56
C GLY A 15 9.65 -16.79 -7.68
N PHE A 16 9.21 -15.65 -8.25
CA PHE A 16 8.52 -14.59 -7.53
C PHE A 16 7.04 -14.49 -7.89
N GLN A 17 6.19 -14.46 -6.86
CA GLN A 17 4.75 -14.24 -7.01
C GLN A 17 4.35 -12.75 -6.96
N VAL A 18 5.28 -11.87 -6.60
CA VAL A 18 5.06 -10.42 -6.43
C VAL A 18 6.11 -9.66 -7.24
N CYS A 19 5.68 -8.62 -7.95
CA CYS A 19 6.56 -7.74 -8.69
C CYS A 19 7.46 -6.95 -7.74
N TRP A 20 8.78 -7.10 -7.87
CA TRP A 20 9.76 -6.35 -7.07
C TRP A 20 9.78 -4.84 -7.37
N ASN A 21 9.25 -4.41 -8.52
CA ASN A 21 9.23 -2.99 -8.93
C ASN A 21 7.97 -2.24 -8.46
N CYS A 22 6.80 -2.88 -8.53
CA CYS A 22 5.52 -2.22 -8.21
C CYS A 22 4.65 -2.95 -7.18
N ASN A 23 5.12 -4.07 -6.63
CA ASN A 23 4.45 -4.86 -5.60
C ASN A 23 3.07 -5.44 -6.01
N CYS A 24 2.79 -5.52 -7.31
CA CYS A 24 1.61 -6.19 -7.85
C CYS A 24 1.82 -7.71 -7.89
N GLU A 25 0.79 -8.47 -7.50
CA GLU A 25 0.79 -9.93 -7.50
C GLU A 25 0.67 -10.50 -8.93
N LYS A 26 1.27 -11.66 -9.16
CA LYS A 26 1.23 -12.34 -10.46
C LYS A 26 -0.21 -12.72 -10.83
N GLY A 27 -0.67 -12.25 -11.99
CA GLY A 27 -2.02 -12.53 -12.50
C GLY A 27 -3.13 -11.70 -11.84
N GLN A 28 -2.80 -10.76 -10.96
CA GLN A 28 -3.75 -9.78 -10.46
C GLN A 28 -3.66 -8.51 -11.31
N PRO A 29 -4.81 -7.88 -11.65
CA PRO A 29 -4.79 -6.59 -12.32
C PRO A 29 -4.09 -5.55 -11.44
N ALA A 30 -3.51 -4.54 -12.08
CA ALA A 30 -3.00 -3.36 -11.37
C ALA A 30 -4.01 -2.92 -10.30
N PRO A 31 -3.59 -2.65 -9.05
CA PRO A 31 -4.49 -2.13 -8.05
C PRO A 31 -5.17 -0.90 -8.66
N VAL A 32 -6.49 -1.00 -8.86
CA VAL A 32 -7.27 0.06 -9.48
C VAL A 32 -7.04 1.32 -8.67
N ALA A 33 -6.24 2.24 -9.24
CA ALA A 33 -6.09 3.57 -8.68
C ALA A 33 -7.51 4.13 -8.64
N SER A 34 -8.08 4.23 -7.45
CA SER A 34 -9.42 4.76 -7.26
C SER A 34 -9.42 6.15 -7.92
N PRO A 35 -10.24 6.41 -8.96
CA PRO A 35 -10.11 7.61 -9.78
C PRO A 35 -10.38 8.91 -9.03
N ASN A 36 -10.78 8.83 -7.75
CA ASN A 36 -11.06 9.94 -6.85
C ASN A 36 -10.13 9.99 -5.62
N LYS A 37 -8.91 9.45 -5.69
CA LYS A 37 -7.89 9.79 -4.69
C LYS A 37 -7.31 11.16 -5.05
N ALA A 38 -7.68 12.19 -4.29
CA ALA A 38 -7.12 13.53 -4.45
C ALA A 38 -5.59 13.43 -4.47
N SER A 39 -4.93 14.10 -5.43
CA SER A 39 -3.46 14.04 -5.55
C SER A 39 -2.83 14.62 -4.27
N ILE A 40 -2.13 13.77 -3.52
CA ILE A 40 -1.44 14.15 -2.29
C ILE A 40 -0.01 14.55 -2.67
N ASP A 41 0.41 15.75 -2.31
CA ASP A 41 1.76 16.21 -2.59
C ASP A 41 2.74 15.86 -1.45
N CYS A 42 3.94 15.43 -1.81
CA CYS A 42 5.01 15.19 -0.87
C CYS A 42 5.38 16.49 -0.15
N ILE A 43 5.26 16.54 1.18
CA ILE A 43 5.57 17.76 1.94
C ILE A 43 7.02 18.24 1.77
N ARG A 44 7.96 17.33 1.43
CA ARG A 44 9.39 17.61 1.21
C ARG A 44 9.66 18.19 -0.17
N CYS A 45 9.14 17.54 -1.22
CA CYS A 45 9.46 17.87 -2.60
C CYS A 45 8.39 18.72 -3.32
N LYS A 46 7.19 18.82 -2.74
CA LYS A 46 5.99 19.39 -3.36
C LYS A 46 5.55 18.70 -4.67
N SER A 47 6.04 17.49 -4.90
CA SER A 47 5.67 16.63 -6.03
C SER A 47 4.54 15.69 -5.65
N SER A 48 3.65 15.37 -6.59
CA SER A 48 2.59 14.38 -6.40
C SER A 48 3.13 13.02 -5.95
N LEU A 49 2.48 12.42 -4.95
CA LEU A 49 2.79 11.08 -4.45
C LEU A 49 2.12 10.01 -5.31
N THR A 50 2.82 8.88 -5.48
CA THR A 50 2.29 7.72 -6.20
C THR A 50 1.69 6.73 -5.21
N PHE A 51 0.43 6.33 -5.40
CA PHE A 51 -0.17 5.22 -4.67
C PHE A 51 0.59 3.92 -4.97
N ILE A 52 0.92 3.17 -3.93
CA ILE A 52 1.65 1.90 -4.04
C ILE A 52 0.69 0.73 -3.85
N CYS A 53 0.06 0.65 -2.67
CA CYS A 53 -0.90 -0.39 -2.33
C CYS A 53 -1.66 -0.02 -1.05
N THR A 54 -2.70 -0.79 -0.74
CA THR A 54 -3.30 -0.83 0.59
C THR A 54 -2.73 -2.04 1.31
N LYS A 55 -2.27 -1.88 2.55
CA LYS A 55 -1.65 -2.94 3.33
C LYS A 55 -2.22 -2.99 4.75
N SER A 56 -2.61 -4.18 5.18
CA SER A 56 -3.02 -4.45 6.55
C SER A 56 -1.78 -4.55 7.45
N PHE A 57 -1.72 -3.69 8.47
CA PHE A 57 -0.72 -3.79 9.52
C PHE A 57 -1.35 -4.41 10.76
N HIS A 58 -0.63 -5.38 11.31
CA HIS A 58 -0.91 -5.85 12.66
C HIS A 58 -0.24 -4.86 13.61
N GLU A 59 -1.01 -4.16 14.43
CA GLU A 59 -0.42 -3.44 15.56
C GLU A 59 0.28 -4.48 16.46
N GLY A 60 1.61 -4.50 16.42
CA GLY A 60 2.42 -5.42 17.20
C GLY A 60 2.22 -5.19 18.70
N THR A 61 1.97 -6.28 19.42
CA THR A 61 1.65 -6.37 20.84
C THR A 61 2.66 -5.64 21.75
N ARG A 62 2.26 -4.52 22.36
CA ARG A 62 2.88 -4.00 23.61
C ARG A 62 2.01 -4.32 24.81
N TRP A 63 1.93 -5.59 25.22
CA TRP A 63 1.38 -5.97 26.53
C TRP A 63 2.32 -6.95 27.23
N GLY A 64 3.44 -6.43 27.73
CA GLY A 64 4.49 -7.20 28.38
C GLY A 64 4.12 -7.84 29.73
N VAL A 65 2.84 -8.10 30.04
CA VAL A 65 2.42 -8.72 31.33
C VAL A 65 1.17 -9.63 31.23
N LEU A 66 0.36 -9.61 30.17
CA LEU A 66 -0.86 -10.44 30.10
C LEU A 66 -0.86 -11.32 28.84
N GLY A 67 -0.42 -12.57 28.98
CA GLY A 67 -0.24 -13.54 27.89
C GLY A 67 -1.53 -14.07 27.23
N GLU A 68 -1.32 -14.85 26.15
CA GLU A 68 -2.15 -15.81 25.37
C GLU A 68 -3.66 -15.58 25.10
N LEU A 69 -4.38 -14.71 25.81
CA LEU A 69 -5.81 -14.42 25.56
C LEU A 69 -6.06 -13.05 24.88
N GLY A 70 -5.04 -12.19 24.84
CA GLY A 70 -5.08 -10.89 24.13
C GLY A 70 -4.75 -10.95 22.64
N GLU A 71 -4.27 -12.11 22.16
CA GLU A 71 -3.85 -12.30 20.75
C GLU A 71 -5.03 -12.46 19.77
N LEU A 72 -6.24 -12.71 20.28
CA LEU A 72 -7.47 -12.83 19.49
C LEU A 72 -8.10 -11.50 19.08
N PHE A 73 -7.60 -10.38 19.60
CA PHE A 73 -8.07 -9.01 19.31
C PHE A 73 -6.97 -8.13 18.73
N VAL A 74 -6.09 -8.71 17.90
CA VAL A 74 -5.15 -7.91 17.10
C VAL A 74 -5.97 -7.14 16.08
N ASN A 75 -6.29 -5.88 16.43
CA ASN A 75 -6.89 -4.95 15.49
C ASN A 75 -5.95 -4.84 14.29
N LYS A 76 -6.43 -5.30 13.13
CA LYS A 76 -5.77 -5.08 11.85
C LYS A 76 -6.24 -3.71 11.36
N GLU A 77 -5.30 -2.79 11.17
CA GLU A 77 -5.59 -1.52 10.54
C GLU A 77 -5.05 -1.54 9.10
N ASP A 78 -5.92 -1.20 8.15
CA ASP A 78 -5.57 -1.09 6.75
C ASP A 78 -5.07 0.33 6.46
N PHE A 79 -3.91 0.42 5.81
CA PHE A 79 -3.31 1.68 5.42
C PHE A 79 -3.07 1.75 3.91
N ASP A 80 -3.47 2.86 3.29
CA ASP A 80 -3.04 3.26 1.96
C ASP A 80 -1.61 3.80 2.00
N MET A 81 -0.71 3.15 1.25
CA MET A 81 0.69 3.55 1.10
C MET A 81 0.89 4.41 -0.15
N PHE A 82 1.55 5.55 0.03
CA PHE A 82 1.97 6.43 -1.05
C PHE A 82 3.46 6.72 -0.96
N ALA A 83 4.16 6.79 -2.10
CA ALA A 83 5.59 7.07 -2.16
C ALA A 83 5.92 8.26 -3.07
N CYS A 84 6.83 9.11 -2.61
CA CYS A 84 7.47 10.14 -3.41
C CYS A 84 8.62 9.52 -4.20
N LYS A 85 8.52 9.51 -5.54
CA LYS A 85 9.58 8.99 -6.40
C LYS A 85 10.83 9.88 -6.46
N SER A 86 10.75 11.13 -6.01
CA SER A 86 11.88 12.07 -6.00
C SER A 86 12.79 11.92 -4.77
N CYS A 87 12.23 11.67 -3.58
CA CYS A 87 13.03 11.60 -2.33
C CYS A 87 12.86 10.31 -1.52
N GLY A 88 12.04 9.36 -2.01
CA GLY A 88 11.81 8.09 -1.32
C GLY A 88 10.94 8.18 -0.07
N LYS A 89 10.37 9.36 0.26
CA LYS A 89 9.42 9.50 1.38
C LYS A 89 8.21 8.59 1.13
N VAL A 90 7.83 7.82 2.14
CA VAL A 90 6.59 7.03 2.16
C VAL A 90 5.63 7.62 3.19
N GLU A 91 4.36 7.70 2.83
CA GLU A 91 3.27 8.19 3.68
C GLU A 91 2.18 7.13 3.77
N PHE A 92 1.66 6.93 4.98
CA PHE A 92 0.58 6.01 5.29
C PHE A 92 -0.67 6.80 5.65
N PHE A 93 -1.80 6.41 5.09
CA PHE A 93 -3.10 6.98 5.39
C PHE A 93 -4.06 5.88 5.76
N ILE A 94 -4.99 6.13 6.69
CA ILE A 94 -6.07 5.18 6.99
C ILE A 94 -6.79 4.86 5.68
N ALA A 95 -6.93 3.56 5.36
CA ALA A 95 -7.54 3.12 4.13
C ALA A 95 -8.95 3.72 3.99
N GLY A 96 -9.27 4.23 2.81
CA GLY A 96 -10.58 4.84 2.53
C GLY A 96 -10.74 6.29 3.01
N PHE A 97 -9.89 6.81 3.89
CA PHE A 97 -10.05 8.17 4.45
C PHE A 97 -9.85 9.29 3.40
N ASN A 98 -8.98 9.06 2.41
CA ASN A 98 -8.70 10.04 1.35
C ASN A 98 -9.69 9.99 0.17
N HIS A 99 -10.77 9.21 0.27
CA HIS A 99 -11.88 9.31 -0.68
C HIS A 99 -12.63 10.59 -0.34
N LYS A 100 -12.41 11.67 -1.10
CA LYS A 100 -13.36 12.78 -1.05
C LYS A 100 -14.70 12.25 -1.53
N ASN A 101 -15.65 12.10 -0.61
CA ASN A 101 -17.05 11.99 -0.93
C ASN A 101 -17.43 13.22 -1.76
N ASN A 102 -17.55 13.04 -3.08
CA ASN A 102 -18.34 13.92 -3.90
C ASN A 102 -19.80 13.54 -3.67
N GLU A 103 -20.37 14.02 -2.56
CA GLU A 103 -21.83 14.07 -2.40
C GLU A 103 -22.16 15.51 -1.99
N ILE A 104 -22.80 16.22 -2.94
CA ILE A 104 -23.54 17.47 -2.74
C ILE A 104 -24.91 17.10 -2.19
#